data_AF-A0A0T6BAY0-F1
#
_entry.id   AF-A0A0T6BAY0-F1
#
_cell.length_a   1.000
_cell.length_b   1.000
_cell.length_c   1.000
_cell.angle_alpha   90.00
_cell.angle_beta   90.00
_cell.angle_gamma   90.00
#
_symmetry.space_group_name_H-M   'P 1'
#
loop_
_entity.id
_entity.type
_entity.pdbx_description
1 polymer ?
#
loop_
_entity_poly.entity_id
_entity_poly.type
_entity_poly.pdbx_seq_one_letter_code
_entity_poly.pdbx_strand_id
1 'polypeptide(L)'
;KYRKYILAFICFIGFSFGAIYIGNGMIVMFPFIEIAFDGSRILCSVLVTVLVCWIYGVQKMCDDIQYACGSPPAKCWKLLWYTLPTLLIVSRLENDDVSCCQYKGGMRSTRV
;
A
#
# COMPACT_ATOMS: atom_id res chain seq x y z
N LYS A 1 29.40 12.02 0.50
CA LYS A 1 29.46 13.45 0.92
C LYS A 1 28.07 14.08 1.12
N TYR A 2 27.11 13.89 0.20
CA TYR A 2 25.77 14.51 0.27
C TYR A 2 24.76 13.91 1.29
N ARG A 3 25.04 12.71 1.83
CA ARG A 3 24.12 12.00 2.74
C ARG A 3 23.65 12.85 3.94
N LYS A 4 24.55 13.63 4.53
CA LYS A 4 24.24 14.47 5.70
C LYS A 4 23.24 15.58 5.37
N TYR A 5 23.35 16.19 4.19
CA TYR A 5 22.43 17.24 3.73
C TYR A 5 21.05 16.68 3.39
N ILE A 6 20.98 15.49 2.79
CA ILE A 6 19.72 14.80 2.49
C ILE A 6 18.98 14.47 3.80
N LEU A 7 19.69 13.93 4.80
CA LEU A 7 19.08 13.65 6.10
C LEU A 7 18.57 14.93 6.79
N ALA A 8 19.38 15.99 6.82
CA ALA A 8 18.97 17.26 7.43
C ALA A 8 17.70 17.83 6.76
N PHE A 9 17.61 17.73 5.43
CA PHE A 9 16.45 18.18 4.67
C PHE A 9 15.19 17.35 4.98
N ILE A 10 15.29 16.02 5.01
CA ILE A 10 14.16 15.13 5.35
C ILE A 10 13.70 15.38 6.79
N CYS A 11 14.62 15.53 7.73
CA CYS A 11 14.29 15.85 9.12
C CYS A 11 13.60 17.20 9.25
N PHE A 12 14.05 18.22 8.50
CA PHE A 12 13.43 19.54 8.50
C PHE A 12 11.99 19.48 7.97
N ILE A 13 11.77 18.76 6.86
CA ILE A 13 10.43 18.54 6.30
C ILE A 13 9.53 17.83 7.32
N GLY A 14 10.02 16.74 7.93
CA GLY A 14 9.26 15.97 8.93
C GLY A 14 8.88 16.83 10.15
N PHE A 15 9.80 17.69 10.60
CA PHE A 15 9.55 18.64 11.69
C PHE A 15 8.49 19.68 11.31
N SER A 16 8.54 20.25 10.10
CA SER A 16 7.53 21.21 9.63
C SER A 16 6.14 20.58 9.53
N PHE A 17 6.02 19.36 9.01
CA PHE A 17 4.74 18.64 9.01
C PHE A 17 4.26 18.38 10.43
N GLY A 18 5.13 17.89 11.32
CA GLY A 18 4.81 17.68 12.74
C GLY A 18 4.31 18.95 13.45
N ALA A 19 4.89 20.11 13.13
CA ALA A 19 4.43 21.39 13.66
C ALA A 19 3.01 21.76 13.18
N ILE A 20 2.65 21.43 11.93
CA ILE A 20 1.28 21.59 11.41
C ILE A 20 0.31 20.63 12.13
N TYR A 21 0.75 19.40 12.44
CA TYR A 21 -0.05 18.38 13.13
C TYR A 21 -0.45 18.79 14.57
N ILE A 22 0.35 19.61 15.27
CA ILE A 22 0.04 20.05 16.64
C ILE A 22 -1.15 21.03 16.69
N GLY A 23 -1.51 21.67 15.57
CA GLY A 23 -2.62 22.62 15.52
C GLY A 23 -4.01 21.95 15.52
N ASN A 24 -5.03 22.68 15.98
CA ASN A 24 -6.43 22.24 16.00
C ASN A 24 -7.01 21.90 14.60
N GLY A 25 -6.33 22.28 13.50
CA GLY A 25 -6.71 21.95 12.13
C GLY A 25 -6.53 20.47 11.75
N MET A 26 -5.77 19.70 12.53
CA MET A 26 -5.50 18.28 12.24
C MET A 26 -6.77 17.42 12.29
N ILE A 27 -7.69 17.65 13.24
CA ILE A 27 -8.90 16.85 13.40
C ILE A 27 -9.75 16.88 12.12
N VAL A 28 -9.71 17.99 11.38
CA VAL A 28 -10.44 18.17 10.12
C VAL A 28 -9.66 17.64 8.92
N MET A 29 -8.34 17.84 8.85
CA MET A 29 -7.54 17.42 7.68
C MET A 29 -7.10 15.96 7.69
N PHE A 30 -6.90 15.37 8.87
CA PHE A 30 -6.45 13.98 9.04
C PHE A 30 -7.28 12.94 8.27
N PRO A 31 -8.63 12.93 8.32
CA PRO A 31 -9.41 11.93 7.59
C PRO A 31 -9.26 12.03 6.06
N PHE A 32 -9.13 13.24 5.50
CA PHE A 32 -8.91 13.40 4.05
C PHE A 32 -7.54 12.89 3.61
N ILE A 33 -6.52 13.18 4.43
CA ILE A 33 -5.16 12.69 4.24
C ILE A 33 -5.17 11.16 4.29
N GLU A 34 -5.77 10.57 5.32
CA GLU A 34 -5.82 9.12 5.50
C GLU A 34 -6.47 8.41 4.30
N ILE A 35 -7.62 8.88 3.82
CA ILE A 35 -8.31 8.31 2.66
C ILE A 35 -7.45 8.41 1.38
N ALA A 36 -6.79 9.56 1.15
CA ALA A 36 -5.96 9.75 -0.03
C ALA A 36 -4.66 8.89 0.00
N PHE A 37 -4.03 8.79 1.17
CA PHE A 37 -2.82 8.00 1.34
C PHE A 37 -3.12 6.50 1.32
N ASP A 38 -4.24 6.05 1.88
CA ASP A 38 -4.60 4.64 1.87
C ASP A 38 -4.91 4.17 0.44
N GLY A 39 -5.75 4.92 -0.30
CA GLY A 39 -6.06 4.59 -1.69
C GLY A 39 -4.82 4.50 -2.59
N SER A 40 -3.89 5.45 -2.46
CA SER A 40 -2.65 5.47 -3.25
C SER A 40 -1.68 4.34 -2.87
N ARG A 41 -1.53 4.03 -1.59
CA ARG A 41 -0.69 2.90 -1.11
C ARG A 41 -1.20 1.56 -1.62
N ILE A 42 -2.52 1.38 -1.60
CA ILE A 42 -3.18 0.16 -2.05
C ILE A 42 -2.99 -0.04 -3.55
N LEU A 43 -3.24 1.00 -4.36
CA LEU A 43 -3.01 0.98 -5.81
C LEU A 43 -1.56 0.62 -6.16
N CYS A 44 -0.60 1.27 -5.50
CA CYS A 44 0.82 0.97 -5.68
C CYS A 44 1.15 -0.48 -5.32
N SER A 45 0.61 -1.01 -4.22
CA SER A 45 0.86 -2.40 -3.79
C SER A 45 0.34 -3.42 -4.80
N VAL A 46 -0.86 -3.21 -5.33
CA VAL A 46 -1.45 -4.07 -6.38
C VAL A 46 -0.63 -4.00 -7.66
N LEU A 47 -0.29 -2.79 -8.12
CA LEU A 47 0.50 -2.58 -9.34
C LEU A 47 1.87 -3.26 -9.25
N VAL A 48 2.61 -3.05 -8.15
CA VAL A 48 3.92 -3.68 -7.96
C VAL A 48 3.79 -5.21 -7.93
N THR A 49 2.76 -5.75 -7.28
CA THR A 49 2.57 -7.21 -7.21
C THR A 49 2.27 -7.80 -8.59
N VAL A 50 1.43 -7.15 -9.39
CA VAL A 50 1.13 -7.57 -10.77
C VAL A 50 2.37 -7.46 -11.65
N LEU A 51 3.12 -6.36 -11.54
CA LEU A 51 4.37 -6.16 -12.28
C LEU A 51 5.39 -7.27 -11.99
N VAL A 52 5.57 -7.63 -10.72
CA VAL A 52 6.54 -8.66 -10.31
C VAL A 52 6.05 -10.08 -10.63
N CYS A 53 4.78 -10.40 -10.36
CA CYS A 53 4.29 -11.78 -10.50
C CYS A 53 3.93 -12.14 -11.95
N TRP A 54 3.34 -11.21 -12.72
CA TRP A 54 2.87 -11.48 -14.09
C TRP A 54 3.80 -10.95 -15.18
N ILE A 55 4.32 -9.72 -15.06
CA ILE A 55 5.17 -9.14 -16.12
C ILE A 55 6.60 -9.66 -16.03
N TYR A 56 7.21 -9.61 -14.85
CA TYR A 56 8.54 -10.18 -14.63
C TYR A 56 8.49 -11.73 -14.64
N GLY A 57 7.40 -12.29 -14.14
CA GLY A 57 7.09 -13.72 -14.19
C GLY A 57 7.64 -14.50 -12.99
N VAL A 58 6.75 -15.28 -12.36
CA VAL A 58 7.05 -16.07 -11.15
C VAL A 58 8.26 -17.00 -11.34
N GLN A 59 8.47 -17.53 -12.55
CA GLN A 59 9.59 -18.43 -12.81
C GLN A 59 10.95 -17.71 -12.72
N LYS A 60 11.07 -16.51 -13.30
CA LYS A 60 12.30 -15.70 -13.23
C LYS A 60 12.61 -15.27 -11.80
N MET A 61 11.56 -14.94 -11.04
CA MET A 61 11.69 -14.64 -9.61
C MET A 61 12.17 -15.86 -8.82
N CYS A 62 11.66 -17.06 -9.10
CA CYS A 62 12.14 -18.27 -8.42
C CYS A 62 13.59 -18.59 -8.77
N ASP A 63 13.99 -18.37 -10.02
CA ASP A 63 15.37 -18.59 -10.47
C ASP A 63 16.33 -17.60 -9.79
N ASP A 64 15.93 -16.35 -9.61
CA ASP A 64 16.72 -15.31 -8.91
C ASP A 64 16.83 -15.60 -7.40
N ILE A 65 15.74 -16.04 -6.77
CA ILE A 65 15.76 -16.48 -5.36
C ILE A 65 16.66 -17.70 -5.18
N GLN A 66 16.63 -18.65 -6.11
CA GLN A 66 17.50 -19.82 -6.07
C GLN A 66 18.97 -19.42 -6.23
N TYR A 67 19.27 -18.43 -7.06
CA TYR A 67 20.62 -17.88 -7.19
C TYR A 67 21.09 -17.18 -5.90
N ALA A 68 20.21 -16.42 -5.24
CA ALA A 68 20.54 -15.68 -4.02
C ALA A 68 20.66 -16.58 -2.76
N CYS A 69 19.79 -17.58 -2.62
CA CYS A 69 19.73 -18.46 -1.44
C CYS A 69 20.43 -19.82 -1.64
N GLY A 70 20.82 -20.17 -2.87
CA GLY A 70 21.43 -21.46 -3.21
C GLY A 70 20.48 -22.67 -3.18
N SER A 71 19.23 -22.50 -2.75
CA SER A 71 18.21 -23.56 -2.69
C SER A 71 16.94 -23.14 -3.43
N PRO A 72 16.29 -24.04 -4.20
CA PRO A 72 15.05 -23.72 -4.90
C PRO A 72 13.90 -23.49 -3.90
N PRO A 73 13.05 -22.47 -4.10
CA PRO A 73 11.88 -22.26 -3.26
C PRO A 73 10.87 -23.41 -3.42
N ALA A 74 10.21 -23.79 -2.32
CA ALA A 74 9.26 -24.90 -2.32
C ALA A 74 8.06 -24.64 -3.25
N LYS A 75 7.48 -25.71 -3.82
CA LYS A 75 6.41 -25.62 -4.82
C LYS A 75 5.15 -24.88 -4.32
N CYS A 76 4.86 -24.94 -3.02
CA CYS A 76 3.77 -24.17 -2.40
C CYS A 76 3.97 -22.65 -2.52
N TRP A 77 5.20 -22.16 -2.39
CA TRP A 77 5.53 -20.75 -2.58
C TRP A 77 5.29 -20.32 -4.03
N LYS A 78 5.65 -21.16 -5.00
CA LYS A 78 5.37 -20.87 -6.42
C LYS A 78 3.87 -20.66 -6.66
N LEU A 79 3.04 -21.54 -6.11
CA LEU A 79 1.59 -21.43 -6.22
C LEU A 79 1.08 -20.14 -5.59
N LEU A 80 1.59 -19.77 -4.40
CA LEU A 80 1.25 -18.54 -3.71
C LEU A 80 1.54 -17.29 -4.57
N TRP A 81 2.70 -17.23 -5.22
CA TRP A 81 3.09 -16.11 -6.10
C TRP A 81 2.20 -16.00 -7.35
N TYR A 82 1.66 -17.10 -7.86
CA TYR A 82 0.66 -17.07 -8.93
C TYR A 82 -0.71 -16.58 -8.46
N THR A 83 -1.12 -16.95 -7.24
CA THR A 83 -2.43 -16.58 -6.67
C THR A 83 -2.45 -15.24 -5.93
N LEU A 84 -1.29 -14.66 -5.63
CA LEU A 84 -1.15 -13.41 -4.88
C LEU A 84 -1.83 -12.22 -5.57
N PRO A 85 -1.64 -11.97 -6.88
CA PRO A 85 -2.33 -10.89 -7.58
C PRO A 85 -3.85 -11.05 -7.58
N THR A 86 -4.36 -12.28 -7.77
CA THR A 86 -5.80 -12.54 -7.82
C THR A 86 -6.45 -12.43 -6.44
N LEU A 87 -5.81 -12.95 -5.40
CA LEU A 87 -6.28 -12.78 -4.01
C LEU A 87 -6.28 -11.31 -3.59
N LEU A 88 -5.26 -10.55 -3.98
CA LEU A 88 -5.22 -9.11 -3.69
C LEU A 88 -6.32 -8.37 -4.43
N ILE A 89 -6.59 -8.65 -5.70
CA ILE A 89 -7.68 -7.99 -6.44
C ILE A 89 -9.04 -8.35 -5.82
N VAL A 90 -9.30 -9.63 -5.54
CA VAL A 90 -10.58 -10.09 -4.96
C VAL A 90 -10.82 -9.48 -3.59
N SER A 91 -9.81 -9.49 -2.71
CA SER A 91 -9.95 -8.88 -1.38
C SER A 91 -10.21 -7.37 -1.47
N ARG A 92 -9.73 -6.68 -2.51
CA ARG A 92 -10.01 -5.24 -2.68
C ARG A 92 -11.40 -4.98 -3.24
N LEU A 93 -11.85 -5.77 -4.21
CA LEU A 93 -13.23 -5.69 -4.71
C LEU A 93 -14.25 -5.86 -3.58
N GLU A 94 -14.03 -6.81 -2.66
CA GLU A 94 -14.92 -7.01 -1.51
C GLU A 94 -14.91 -5.82 -0.53
N ASN A 95 -13.78 -5.15 -0.35
CA ASN A 95 -13.69 -3.97 0.53
C ASN A 95 -14.36 -2.73 -0.09
N ASP A 96 -14.37 -2.60 -1.43
CA ASP A 96 -15.06 -1.51 -2.11
C ASP A 96 -16.59 -1.62 -1.96
N ASP A 97 -17.14 -2.85 -2.03
CA ASP A 97 -18.57 -3.12 -1.80
C ASP A 97 -19.00 -2.76 -0.38
N VAL A 98 -18.18 -3.13 0.62
CA VAL A 98 -18.43 -2.80 2.04
C VAL A 98 -18.31 -1.29 2.29
N SER A 99 -17.32 -0.63 1.69
CA SER A 99 -17.13 0.82 1.82
C SER A 99 -18.29 1.61 1.21
N CYS A 100 -18.80 1.18 0.06
CA CYS A 100 -19.98 1.79 -0.58
C CYS A 100 -21.25 1.65 0.30
N CYS A 101 -21.40 0.52 0.99
CA CYS A 101 -22.49 0.29 1.92
C CYS A 101 -22.37 1.18 3.18
N GLN A 102 -21.17 1.35 3.74
CA GLN A 102 -20.93 2.26 4.86
C GLN A 102 -21.17 3.73 4.48
N TYR A 103 -20.75 4.16 3.29
CA TYR A 103 -20.96 5.54 2.83
C TYR A 103 -22.46 5.86 2.64
N LYS A 104 -23.24 4.90 2.12
CA LYS A 104 -24.71 5.02 2.04
C LYS A 104 -25.40 4.98 3.42
N GLY A 105 -24.85 4.25 4.39
CA GLY A 105 -25.34 4.21 5.77
C GLY A 105 -25.06 5.52 6.55
N GLY A 106 -23.88 6.11 6.38
CA GLY A 106 -23.48 7.36 7.03
C GLY A 106 -24.31 8.57 6.60
N MET A 107 -24.71 8.66 5.33
CA MET A 107 -25.63 9.72 4.85
C MET A 107 -27.08 9.58 5.36
N ARG A 108 -27.46 8.42 5.89
CA ARG A 108 -28.80 8.22 6.47
C ARG A 108 -28.86 8.61 7.95
N SER A 109 -27.72 8.67 8.65
CA SER A 109 -27.63 9.00 10.07
C SER A 109 -27.45 10.50 10.37
N THR A 110 -27.17 11.33 9.37
CA THR A 110 -27.10 12.81 9.51
C THR A 110 -28.41 13.50 9.14
N ARG A 111 -29.49 12.74 8.99
CA ARG A 111 -30.85 13.24 8.72
C ARG A 111 -31.80 12.83 9.86
N VAL A 112 -31.44 13.16 11.10
CA VAL A 112 -32.34 13.18 12.27
C VAL A 112 -32.01 14.39 13.10
#